data_AF-A0A534U7U2-F1
#
_entry.id   AF-A0A534U7U2-F1
#
_cell.length_a   1.000
_cell.length_b   1.000
_cell.length_c   1.000
_cell.angle_alpha   90.00
_cell.angle_beta   90.00
_cell.angle_gamma   90.00
#
_symmetry.space_group_name_H-M   'P 1'
#
loop_
_entity.id
_entity.type
_entity.pdbx_description
1 polymer ?
#
loop_
_entity_poly.entity_id
_entity_poly.type
_entity_poly.pdbx_seq_one_letter_code
_entity_poly.pdbx_strand_id
1 'polypeptide(L)'
;MSADVTSEEEVIAAAVASGTDAIAVPAELVSDEQPAPSSLLQRLPSMTVAERIKLALRGNREARMHLLRDPNRLIRRFVLQNPRIGDEEIIALAKNRSADDELLRLIADSREWAKNYQIRIALVTNPKTPIALALRFVSSLGDRDVRALAKSKNVPNAVAAAAKRIVLMKGDRR
;
A
#
# COMPACT_ATOMS: atom_id res chain seq x y z
N MET A 1 -27.03 -1.35 -4.37
CA MET A 1 -26.72 -2.14 -5.58
C MET A 1 -25.22 -2.44 -5.65
N SER A 2 -24.60 -2.98 -4.59
CA SER A 2 -23.13 -3.02 -4.48
C SER A 2 -22.55 -4.34 -3.96
N ALA A 3 -23.38 -5.39 -3.82
CA ALA A 3 -22.93 -6.69 -3.34
C ALA A 3 -22.56 -7.66 -4.47
N ASP A 4 -23.21 -7.58 -5.64
CA ASP A 4 -22.94 -8.50 -6.76
C ASP A 4 -21.60 -8.25 -7.47
N VAL A 5 -21.23 -6.98 -7.67
CA VAL A 5 -20.07 -6.60 -8.50
C VAL A 5 -18.74 -7.08 -7.92
N THR A 6 -18.61 -7.13 -6.58
CA THR A 6 -17.40 -7.64 -5.93
C THR A 6 -17.18 -9.13 -6.20
N SER A 7 -18.26 -9.91 -6.31
CA SER A 7 -18.15 -11.34 -6.58
C SER A 7 -17.61 -11.63 -7.97
N GLU A 8 -18.04 -10.88 -8.99
CA GLU A 8 -17.55 -11.05 -10.36
C GLU A 8 -16.07 -10.67 -10.51
N GLU A 9 -15.66 -9.54 -9.94
CA GLU A 9 -14.26 -9.10 -9.97
C GLU A 9 -13.33 -10.05 -9.21
N GLU A 10 -13.78 -10.64 -8.10
CA GLU A 10 -13.04 -11.66 -7.35
C GLU A 10 -12.92 -12.98 -8.13
N VAL A 11 -13.96 -13.39 -8.86
CA VAL A 11 -13.90 -14.56 -9.75
C VAL A 11 -12.89 -14.34 -10.87
N ILE A 12 -12.87 -13.15 -11.46
CA ILE A 12 -11.87 -12.77 -12.48
C ILE A 12 -10.46 -12.78 -11.87
N ALA A 13 -10.28 -12.19 -10.70
CA ALA A 13 -9.00 -12.17 -10.01
C ALA A 13 -8.49 -13.60 -9.70
N ALA A 14 -9.39 -14.50 -9.27
CA ALA A 14 -9.06 -15.89 -9.05
C ALA A 14 -8.60 -16.59 -10.36
N ALA A 15 -9.32 -16.37 -11.47
CA ALA A 15 -8.94 -16.91 -12.78
C ALA A 15 -7.57 -16.38 -13.28
N VAL A 16 -7.27 -15.11 -13.03
CA VAL A 16 -5.96 -14.50 -13.34
C VAL A 16 -4.85 -15.08 -12.46
N ALA A 17 -5.14 -15.29 -11.17
CA ALA A 17 -4.20 -15.88 -10.23
C ALA A 17 -3.87 -17.34 -10.61
N SER A 18 -4.85 -18.13 -11.08
CA SER A 18 -4.65 -19.48 -11.60
C SER A 18 -4.10 -19.52 -13.04
N GLY A 19 -4.06 -18.39 -13.74
CA GLY A 19 -3.60 -18.31 -15.14
C GLY A 19 -4.56 -18.95 -16.14
N THR A 20 -5.83 -19.15 -15.75
CA THR A 20 -6.88 -19.72 -16.60
C THR A 20 -7.73 -18.64 -17.28
N ASP A 21 -7.36 -17.37 -17.13
CA ASP A 21 -8.05 -16.25 -17.73
C ASP A 21 -7.73 -16.12 -19.23
N ALA A 22 -8.71 -15.66 -20.02
CA ALA A 22 -8.55 -15.36 -21.46
C ALA A 22 -8.28 -13.87 -21.73
N ILE A 23 -7.86 -13.09 -20.72
CA ILE A 23 -7.75 -11.63 -20.82
C ILE A 23 -6.43 -11.29 -21.51
N ALA A 24 -6.48 -10.57 -22.63
CA ALA A 24 -5.28 -10.08 -23.30
C ALA A 24 -4.84 -8.75 -22.67
N VAL A 25 -3.58 -8.66 -22.25
CA VAL A 25 -2.95 -7.39 -21.84
C VAL A 25 -1.63 -7.21 -22.60
N PRO A 26 -1.20 -5.97 -22.88
CA PRO A 26 0.08 -5.73 -23.53
C PRO A 26 1.23 -6.41 -22.79
N ALA A 27 2.05 -7.19 -23.52
CA ALA A 27 3.11 -8.01 -22.92
C ALA A 27 4.17 -7.14 -22.22
N GLU A 28 4.38 -5.93 -22.71
CA GLU A 28 5.31 -4.93 -22.16
C GLU A 28 4.89 -4.45 -20.76
N LEU A 29 3.62 -4.55 -20.41
CA LEU A 29 3.11 -4.19 -19.07
C LEU A 29 3.21 -5.35 -18.07
N VAL A 30 3.59 -6.55 -18.52
CA VAL A 30 3.74 -7.76 -17.72
C VAL A 30 5.20 -8.19 -17.61
N SER A 31 5.98 -7.94 -18.66
CA SER A 31 7.42 -8.16 -18.67
C SER A 31 8.17 -7.08 -17.90
N ASP A 32 9.18 -7.51 -17.14
CA ASP A 32 10.14 -6.62 -16.47
C ASP A 32 11.40 -6.39 -17.34
N GLU A 33 11.51 -7.03 -18.52
CA GLU A 33 12.69 -6.92 -19.40
C GLU A 33 12.82 -5.54 -20.07
N GLN A 34 11.70 -4.85 -20.30
CA GLN A 34 11.69 -3.50 -20.83
C GLN A 34 10.69 -2.62 -20.09
N PRO A 35 11.07 -1.37 -19.75
CA PRO A 35 10.13 -0.42 -19.17
C PRO A 35 8.99 -0.16 -20.15
N ALA A 36 7.77 -0.02 -19.62
CA ALA A 36 6.62 0.19 -20.46
C ALA A 36 6.70 1.62 -21.05
N PRO A 37 6.57 1.79 -22.37
CA PRO A 37 6.55 3.13 -22.95
C PRO A 37 5.44 3.97 -22.32
N SER A 38 5.74 5.24 -22.07
CA SER A 38 4.83 6.19 -21.43
C SER A 38 3.45 6.27 -22.11
N SER A 39 3.40 6.04 -23.42
CA SER A 39 2.15 5.98 -24.19
C SER A 39 1.25 4.78 -23.80
N LEU A 40 1.80 3.64 -23.40
CA LEU A 40 1.01 2.51 -22.91
C LEU A 40 0.46 2.78 -21.52
N LEU A 41 1.21 3.49 -20.67
CA LEU A 41 0.76 3.87 -19.33
C LEU A 41 -0.40 4.87 -19.39
N GLN A 42 -0.41 5.74 -20.41
CA GLN A 42 -1.53 6.66 -20.69
C GLN A 42 -2.82 5.94 -21.12
N ARG A 43 -2.74 4.67 -21.52
CA ARG A 43 -3.90 3.85 -21.90
C ARG A 43 -4.53 3.09 -20.74
N LEU A 44 -3.90 3.05 -19.55
CA LEU A 44 -4.51 2.40 -18.38
C LEU A 44 -5.94 2.88 -18.08
N PRO A 45 -6.26 4.20 -18.16
CA PRO A 45 -7.62 4.67 -17.90
C PRO A 45 -8.66 4.18 -18.91
N SER A 46 -8.26 3.81 -20.13
CA SER A 46 -9.17 3.28 -21.16
C SER A 46 -9.25 1.76 -21.18
N MET A 47 -8.48 1.07 -20.33
CA MET A 47 -8.57 -0.38 -20.15
C MET A 47 -9.82 -0.77 -19.36
N THR A 48 -10.34 -1.95 -19.68
CA THR A 48 -11.42 -2.59 -18.94
C THR A 48 -11.00 -2.90 -17.50
N VAL A 49 -11.98 -3.12 -16.62
CA VAL A 49 -11.69 -3.53 -15.24
C VAL A 49 -10.93 -4.86 -15.21
N ALA A 50 -11.31 -5.83 -16.05
CA ALA A 50 -10.66 -7.13 -16.13
C ALA A 50 -9.17 -7.03 -16.53
N GLU A 51 -8.84 -6.23 -17.54
CA GLU A 51 -7.44 -5.97 -17.95
C GLU A 51 -6.64 -5.33 -16.81
N ARG A 52 -7.23 -4.38 -16.09
CA ARG A 52 -6.57 -3.74 -14.94
C ARG A 52 -6.40 -4.69 -13.76
N ILE A 53 -7.35 -5.61 -13.51
CA ILE A 53 -7.18 -6.69 -12.52
C ILE A 53 -6.02 -7.60 -12.93
N LYS A 54 -5.92 -7.94 -14.22
CA LYS A 54 -4.80 -8.73 -14.74
C LYS A 54 -3.46 -8.04 -14.54
N LEU A 55 -3.37 -6.76 -14.89
CA LEU A 55 -2.17 -5.95 -14.65
C LEU A 55 -1.89 -5.73 -13.16
N ALA A 56 -2.91 -5.64 -12.31
CA ALA A 56 -2.72 -5.52 -10.88
C ALA A 56 -2.03 -6.77 -10.30
N LEU A 57 -2.44 -7.96 -10.74
CA LEU A 57 -1.92 -9.25 -10.22
C LEU A 57 -0.66 -9.76 -10.93
N ARG A 58 -0.43 -9.39 -12.19
CA ARG A 58 0.67 -9.91 -13.02
C ARG A 58 1.57 -8.83 -13.62
N GLY A 59 1.19 -7.57 -13.53
CA GLY A 59 1.92 -6.47 -14.17
C GLY A 59 3.29 -6.19 -13.55
N ASN A 60 4.13 -5.54 -14.35
CA ASN A 60 5.45 -5.07 -13.98
C ASN A 60 5.39 -3.92 -12.95
N ARG A 61 6.55 -3.50 -12.45
CA ARG A 61 6.64 -2.46 -11.41
C ARG A 61 5.99 -1.13 -11.82
N GLU A 62 6.14 -0.72 -13.07
CA GLU A 62 5.56 0.54 -13.55
C GLU A 62 4.03 0.48 -13.57
N ALA A 63 3.46 -0.59 -14.15
CA ALA A 63 2.02 -0.81 -14.17
C ALA A 63 1.43 -0.79 -12.75
N ARG A 64 2.07 -1.48 -11.78
CA ARG A 64 1.63 -1.48 -10.38
C ARG A 64 1.68 -0.10 -9.74
N MET A 65 2.77 0.65 -9.93
CA MET A 65 2.91 2.01 -9.38
C MET A 65 1.82 2.97 -9.89
N HIS A 66 1.38 2.79 -11.14
CA HIS A 66 0.23 3.52 -11.68
C HIS A 66 -1.10 3.01 -11.08
N LEU A 67 -1.31 1.69 -11.05
CA LEU A 67 -2.55 1.08 -10.54
C LEU A 67 -2.75 1.28 -9.03
N LEU A 68 -1.70 1.53 -8.24
CA LEU A 68 -1.83 1.93 -6.82
C LEU A 68 -2.57 3.27 -6.64
N ARG A 69 -2.67 4.08 -7.69
CA ARG A 69 -3.41 5.35 -7.71
C ARG A 69 -4.73 5.26 -8.46
N ASP A 70 -5.14 4.05 -8.85
CA ASP A 70 -6.37 3.83 -9.62
C ASP A 70 -7.61 4.38 -8.86
N PRO A 71 -8.59 4.98 -9.57
CA PRO A 71 -9.82 5.44 -8.95
C PRO A 71 -10.66 4.31 -8.34
N ASN A 72 -10.58 3.08 -8.89
CA ASN A 72 -11.27 1.92 -8.34
C ASN A 72 -10.47 1.32 -7.18
N ARG A 73 -11.11 1.28 -6.00
CA ARG A 73 -10.52 0.75 -4.77
C ARG A 73 -10.16 -0.74 -4.87
N LEU A 74 -10.95 -1.52 -5.60
CA LEU A 74 -10.76 -2.97 -5.75
C LEU A 74 -9.47 -3.27 -6.53
N ILE A 75 -9.19 -2.52 -7.59
CA ILE A 75 -7.94 -2.64 -8.35
C ILE A 75 -6.73 -2.39 -7.45
N ARG A 76 -6.77 -1.33 -6.62
CA ARG A 76 -5.68 -1.05 -5.67
C ARG A 76 -5.47 -2.18 -4.66
N ARG A 77 -6.54 -2.85 -4.22
CA ARG A 77 -6.45 -4.04 -3.34
C ARG A 77 -5.80 -5.22 -4.06
N PHE A 78 -6.15 -5.47 -5.33
CA PHE A 78 -5.51 -6.53 -6.12
C PHE A 78 -4.02 -6.27 -6.38
N VAL A 79 -3.59 -5.01 -6.50
CA VAL A 79 -2.15 -4.69 -6.61
C VAL A 79 -1.38 -5.16 -5.37
N LEU A 80 -1.97 -5.01 -4.18
CA LEU A 80 -1.36 -5.51 -2.93
C LEU A 80 -1.26 -7.03 -2.84
N GLN A 81 -2.01 -7.77 -3.68
CA GLN A 81 -1.96 -9.23 -3.77
C GLN A 81 -0.96 -9.73 -4.82
N ASN A 82 -0.32 -8.81 -5.56
CA ASN A 82 0.66 -9.19 -6.57
C ASN A 82 1.89 -9.82 -5.89
N PRO A 83 2.30 -11.04 -6.28
CA PRO A 83 3.44 -11.73 -5.67
C PRO A 83 4.78 -11.03 -5.91
N ARG A 84 4.85 -10.09 -6.86
CA ARG A 84 6.06 -9.32 -7.19
C ARG A 84 6.09 -7.94 -6.52
N ILE A 85 5.13 -7.59 -5.67
CA ILE A 85 5.11 -6.29 -5.01
C ILE A 85 6.29 -6.15 -4.04
N GLY A 86 7.06 -5.08 -4.20
CA GLY A 86 8.24 -4.82 -3.38
C GLY A 86 7.98 -3.88 -2.20
N ASP A 87 8.86 -3.95 -1.19
CA ASP A 87 8.83 -3.07 -0.02
C ASP A 87 8.87 -1.58 -0.39
N GLU A 88 9.62 -1.20 -1.43
CA GLU A 88 9.68 0.20 -1.89
C GLU A 88 8.33 0.74 -2.32
N GLU A 89 7.55 -0.06 -3.04
CA GLU A 89 6.20 0.29 -3.51
C GLU A 89 5.26 0.46 -2.31
N ILE A 90 5.35 -0.44 -1.34
CA ILE A 90 4.57 -0.38 -0.09
C ILE A 90 4.96 0.84 0.75
N ILE A 91 6.25 1.16 0.87
CA ILE A 91 6.73 2.35 1.57
C ILE A 91 6.22 3.62 0.88
N ALA A 92 6.26 3.68 -0.45
CA ALA A 92 5.77 4.81 -1.22
C ALA A 92 4.26 5.00 -1.01
N LEU A 93 3.49 3.91 -1.02
CA LEU A 93 2.05 3.93 -0.73
C LEU A 93 1.78 4.37 0.72
N ALA A 94 2.48 3.80 1.70
CA ALA A 94 2.32 4.13 3.11
C ALA A 94 2.72 5.58 3.44
N LYS A 95 3.63 6.20 2.68
CA LYS A 95 3.98 7.62 2.82
C LYS A 95 2.98 8.56 2.14
N ASN A 96 2.15 8.06 1.23
CA ASN A 96 1.22 8.89 0.48
C ASN A 96 0.06 9.37 1.37
N ARG A 97 -0.03 10.69 1.57
CA ARG A 97 -1.09 11.32 2.39
C ARG A 97 -2.49 11.24 1.76
N SER A 98 -2.56 10.92 0.48
CA SER A 98 -3.81 10.69 -0.26
C SER A 98 -4.16 9.20 -0.36
N ALA A 99 -3.41 8.32 0.31
CA ALA A 99 -3.71 6.89 0.34
C ALA A 99 -5.05 6.62 1.05
N ASP A 100 -5.71 5.54 0.62
CA ASP A 100 -6.95 5.06 1.22
C ASP A 100 -6.64 4.39 2.56
N ASP A 101 -7.47 4.66 3.58
CA ASP A 101 -7.29 4.15 4.94
C ASP A 101 -7.38 2.62 4.99
N GLU A 102 -8.21 2.05 4.12
CA GLU A 102 -8.35 0.62 3.89
C GLU A 102 -7.05 -0.05 3.41
N LEU A 103 -6.35 0.54 2.44
CA LEU A 103 -5.07 0.01 1.96
C LEU A 103 -4.02 0.07 3.08
N LEU A 104 -4.00 1.18 3.84
CA LEU A 104 -3.09 1.32 4.98
C LEU A 104 -3.38 0.28 6.07
N ARG A 105 -4.65 -0.11 6.26
CA ARG A 105 -5.04 -1.20 7.16
C ARG A 105 -4.51 -2.54 6.68
N LEU A 106 -4.74 -2.89 5.40
CA LEU A 106 -4.20 -4.11 4.80
C LEU A 106 -2.68 -4.18 4.96
N ILE A 107 -1.99 -3.05 4.74
CA ILE A 107 -0.54 -3.00 4.90
C ILE A 107 -0.13 -3.24 6.36
N ALA A 108 -0.81 -2.57 7.30
CA ALA A 108 -0.51 -2.67 8.73
C ALA A 108 -0.77 -4.07 9.31
N ASP A 109 -1.74 -4.81 8.76
CA ASP A 109 -2.10 -6.15 9.24
C ASP A 109 -1.27 -7.27 8.58
N SER A 110 -0.60 -6.98 7.45
CA SER A 110 0.38 -7.88 6.86
C SER A 110 1.58 -8.07 7.79
N ARG A 111 1.78 -9.32 8.25
CA ARG A 111 2.91 -9.70 9.10
C ARG A 111 4.26 -9.51 8.42
N GLU A 112 4.30 -9.66 7.09
CA GLU A 112 5.52 -9.48 6.31
C GLU A 112 5.96 -8.03 6.33
N TRP A 113 5.08 -7.12 5.90
CA TRP A 113 5.38 -5.71 5.83
C TRP A 113 5.53 -5.06 7.21
N ALA A 114 4.80 -5.53 8.22
CA ALA A 114 4.93 -5.03 9.59
C ALA A 114 6.32 -5.31 10.22
N LYS A 115 7.10 -6.28 9.72
CA LYS A 115 8.48 -6.50 10.17
C LYS A 115 9.41 -5.38 9.68
N ASN A 116 9.13 -4.83 8.50
CA ASN A 116 9.96 -3.79 7.91
C ASN A 116 9.82 -2.48 8.72
N TYR A 117 10.96 -1.99 9.21
CA TYR A 117 11.01 -0.76 9.99
C TYR A 117 10.54 0.48 9.20
N GLN A 118 10.92 0.56 7.93
CA GLN A 118 10.57 1.69 7.05
C GLN A 118 9.07 1.75 6.74
N ILE A 119 8.41 0.59 6.67
CA ILE A 119 6.96 0.52 6.50
C ILE A 119 6.27 0.98 7.79
N ARG A 120 6.72 0.50 8.96
CA ARG A 120 6.17 0.94 10.25
C ARG A 120 6.26 2.46 10.45
N ILE A 121 7.41 3.06 10.18
CA ILE A 121 7.56 4.52 10.32
C ILE A 121 6.70 5.28 9.30
N ALA A 122 6.56 4.77 8.06
CA ALA A 122 5.68 5.36 7.06
C ALA A 122 4.20 5.32 7.51
N LEU A 123 3.74 4.18 8.03
CA LEU A 123 2.39 4.04 8.56
C LEU A 123 2.14 4.97 9.76
N VAL A 124 3.08 5.06 10.71
CA VAL A 124 2.95 5.91 11.90
C VAL A 124 2.91 7.40 11.55
N THR A 125 3.62 7.81 10.52
CA THR A 125 3.70 9.22 10.10
C THR A 125 2.56 9.65 9.19
N ASN A 126 1.82 8.70 8.60
CA ASN A 126 0.72 9.01 7.70
C ASN A 126 -0.58 9.37 8.47
N PRO A 127 -1.20 10.52 8.19
CA PRO A 127 -2.44 10.95 8.85
C PRO A 127 -3.67 10.10 8.52
N LYS A 128 -3.65 9.34 7.42
CA LYS A 128 -4.75 8.44 7.00
C LYS A 128 -4.66 7.05 7.61
N THR A 129 -3.53 6.70 8.25
CA THR A 129 -3.42 5.44 8.96
C THR A 129 -4.39 5.43 10.14
N PRO A 130 -5.24 4.39 10.28
CA PRO A 130 -6.12 4.27 11.44
C PRO A 130 -5.33 4.37 12.75
N ILE A 131 -5.79 5.23 13.66
CA ILE A 131 -4.98 5.63 14.83
C ILE A 131 -4.55 4.46 15.71
N ALA A 132 -5.42 3.44 15.87
CA ALA A 132 -5.10 2.24 16.64
C ALA A 132 -3.88 1.50 16.08
N LEU A 133 -3.79 1.39 14.75
CA LEU A 133 -2.67 0.74 14.06
C LEU A 133 -1.39 1.58 14.16
N ALA A 134 -1.49 2.90 13.99
CA ALA A 134 -0.35 3.78 14.16
C ALA A 134 0.22 3.67 15.58
N LEU A 135 -0.62 3.75 16.62
CA LEU A 135 -0.20 3.65 18.02
C LEU A 135 0.47 2.30 18.35
N ARG A 136 0.00 1.19 17.77
CA ARG A 136 0.62 -0.14 17.90
C ARG A 136 2.10 -0.09 17.52
N PHE A 137 2.42 0.57 16.42
CA PHE A 137 3.78 0.63 15.89
C PHE A 137 4.69 1.63 16.62
N VAL A 138 4.18 2.72 17.19
CA VAL A 138 4.99 3.74 17.91
C VAL A 138 5.90 3.10 18.97
N SER A 139 5.37 2.14 19.73
CA SER A 139 6.11 1.43 20.79
C SER A 139 7.29 0.61 20.28
N SER A 140 7.24 0.19 19.01
CA SER A 140 8.26 -0.63 18.36
C SER A 140 9.34 0.16 17.62
N LEU A 141 9.23 1.50 17.59
CA LEU A 141 10.19 2.37 16.91
C LEU A 141 11.41 2.67 17.79
N GLY A 142 12.52 2.99 17.12
CA GLY A 142 13.76 3.37 17.79
C GLY A 142 13.68 4.74 18.47
N ASP A 143 14.50 4.95 19.51
CA ASP A 143 14.48 6.17 20.33
C ASP A 143 14.61 7.47 19.54
N ARG A 144 15.47 7.47 18.50
CA ARG A 144 15.67 8.62 17.63
C ARG A 144 14.37 9.05 16.96
N ASP A 145 13.66 8.08 16.39
CA ASP A 145 12.43 8.35 15.63
C ASP A 145 11.25 8.64 16.56
N VAL A 146 11.16 7.98 17.72
CA VAL A 146 10.17 8.34 18.75
C VAL A 146 10.36 9.79 19.21
N ARG A 147 11.60 10.25 19.45
CA ARG A 147 11.86 11.67 19.76
C ARG A 147 11.49 12.61 18.62
N ALA A 148 11.71 12.20 17.37
CA ALA A 148 11.30 12.98 16.20
C ALA A 148 9.78 13.10 16.11
N LEU A 149 9.04 12.00 16.30
CA LEU A 149 7.59 11.96 16.33
C LEU A 149 7.01 12.84 17.44
N ALA A 150 7.61 12.82 18.63
CA ALA A 150 7.20 13.64 19.77
C ALA A 150 7.25 15.15 19.49
N LYS A 151 8.13 15.60 18.58
CA LYS A 151 8.31 17.01 18.21
C LYS A 151 7.60 17.38 16.90
N SER A 152 7.17 16.40 16.12
CA SER A 152 6.62 16.61 14.78
C SER A 152 5.20 17.17 14.81
N LYS A 153 4.95 18.21 14.02
CA LYS A 153 3.59 18.72 13.73
C LYS A 153 2.95 18.04 12.51
N ASN A 154 3.71 17.17 11.84
CA ASN A 154 3.31 16.52 10.59
C ASN A 154 2.67 15.13 10.80
N VAL A 155 2.41 14.76 12.05
CA VAL A 155 1.84 13.46 12.44
C VAL A 155 0.57 13.67 13.27
N PRO A 156 -0.34 12.68 13.35
CA PRO A 156 -1.52 12.79 14.20
C PRO A 156 -1.19 13.15 15.65
N ASN A 157 -1.97 14.04 16.27
CA ASN A 157 -1.73 14.52 17.63
C ASN A 157 -1.62 13.39 18.66
N ALA A 158 -2.44 12.33 18.50
CA ALA A 158 -2.40 11.16 19.37
C ALA A 158 -1.08 10.37 19.25
N VAL A 159 -0.49 10.29 18.04
CA VAL A 159 0.83 9.69 17.80
C VAL A 159 1.92 10.50 18.48
N ALA A 160 1.92 11.83 18.29
CA ALA A 160 2.88 12.72 18.93
C ALA A 160 2.79 12.65 20.48
N ALA A 161 1.58 12.62 21.03
CA ALA A 161 1.36 12.47 22.47
C ALA A 161 1.86 11.12 23.00
N ALA A 162 1.60 10.01 22.29
CA ALA A 162 2.11 8.70 22.66
C ALA A 162 3.64 8.66 22.64
N ALA A 163 4.25 9.23 21.61
CA ALA A 163 5.71 9.33 21.51
C ALA A 163 6.30 10.16 22.66
N LYS A 164 5.70 11.31 23.02
CA LYS A 164 6.13 12.12 24.19
C LYS A 164 6.12 11.33 25.49
N ARG A 165 5.07 10.54 25.75
CA ARG A 165 5.00 9.67 26.94
C ARG A 165 6.15 8.66 26.98
N ILE A 166 6.45 8.02 25.85
CA ILE A 166 7.56 7.05 25.76
C ILE A 166 8.90 7.73 26.03
N VAL A 167 9.13 8.94 25.50
CA VAL A 167 10.37 9.70 25.74
C VAL A 167 10.52 10.04 27.22
N LEU A 168 9.46 10.51 27.89
CA LEU A 168 9.47 10.83 29.32
C LEU A 168 9.80 9.59 30.17
N MET A 169 9.10 8.49 29.94
CA MET A 169 9.31 7.21 30.65
C MET A 169 10.70 6.58 30.43
N LYS A 170 11.41 6.98 29.36
CA LYS A 170 12.79 6.55 29.10
C LYS A 170 13.82 7.52 29.68
N GLY A 171 13.47 8.79 29.83
CA GLY A 171 14.28 9.80 30.51
C GLY A 171 14.42 9.52 32.00
N ASP A 172 13.34 9.09 32.66
CA ASP A 172 13.32 8.73 34.09
C ASP A 172 14.10 7.44 34.44
N ARG A 173 14.52 6.66 33.44
CA ARG A 173 15.24 5.38 33.62
C ARG A 173 16.76 5.50 33.44
N ARG A 174 17.29 6.72 33.42
CA ARG A 174 18.72 7.02 33.27
C ARG A 174 19.28 7.71 34.50
#